data_AF-A0A9W8VA46-F1
#
_entry.id   AF-A0A9W8VA46-F1
#
_cell.length_a   1.000
_cell.length_b   1.000
_cell.length_c   1.000
_cell.angle_alpha   90.00
_cell.angle_beta   90.00
_cell.angle_gamma   90.00
#
_symmetry.space_group_name_H-M   'P 1'
#
loop_
_entity.id
_entity.type
_entity.pdbx_description
1 polymer ?
#
loop_
_entity_poly.entity_id
_entity_poly.type
_entity_poly.pdbx_seq_one_letter_code
_entity_poly.pdbx_strand_id
1 'polypeptide(L)'
;MTTCGAPIRNRTTNFVVLNDVLSILSGLFVIQRFATKLYWKLPLGLDDCFIMLAMLVGVPCIVINAHGLAPNGMGRDIWTLTSDQITKFGMFFHTMAVLYFAIMTLLKLSLLFFYLRIFPTPAVRRLLWSTVAFTCVFGLVFVFVAIFQCRPISYFWEKWDGEHVGHCANINAVTWSNAAINIALDFWILGIPLSQLRDLNLDWRKKIGVGMMFSVGIFVTIMSILRLAATVQHGSGTLNATWEFFELSRWSTIEINVGIICACMPSLRILLVRLFPKLLGTSQRYYNYGSNKPTGGNTNKSRTQPLGTNATSQVDRTHRRIDPAGITCHRTYEVEYGDNDETLLVHMKDLDRKSAATTSEARSEVSV
;
A
#
# COMPACT_ATOMS: atom_id res chain seq x y z
N MET A 1 -2.94 7.62 -49.12
CA MET A 1 -1.50 7.38 -49.24
C MET A 1 -0.77 8.61 -48.75
N THR A 2 0.30 8.45 -47.97
CA THR A 2 1.22 9.57 -47.70
C THR A 2 2.07 9.81 -48.95
N THR A 3 2.67 10.99 -49.05
CA THR A 3 3.50 11.45 -50.18
C THR A 3 4.68 10.51 -50.51
N CYS A 4 5.01 9.57 -49.62
CA CYS A 4 6.09 8.59 -49.78
C CYS A 4 5.60 7.13 -49.96
N GLY A 5 4.30 6.88 -50.18
CA GLY A 5 3.79 5.52 -50.44
C GLY A 5 3.82 4.54 -49.25
N ALA A 6 4.11 5.02 -48.03
CA ALA A 6 4.10 4.21 -46.82
C ALA A 6 2.65 3.89 -46.36
N PRO A 7 2.38 2.68 -45.82
CA PRO A 7 1.06 2.36 -45.27
C PRO A 7 0.75 3.26 -44.08
N ILE A 8 -0.43 3.88 -44.09
CA ILE A 8 -0.89 4.74 -42.98
C ILE A 8 -1.19 3.85 -41.78
N ARG A 9 -0.34 3.90 -40.76
CA ARG A 9 -0.57 3.18 -39.50
C ARG A 9 -1.31 4.10 -38.55
N ASN A 10 -2.42 3.63 -38.00
CA ASN A 10 -3.21 4.38 -37.02
C ASN A 10 -3.58 3.48 -35.85
N ARG A 11 -2.98 3.74 -34.69
CA ARG A 11 -3.26 3.05 -33.42
C ARG A 11 -3.91 3.96 -32.37
N THR A 12 -4.34 5.16 -32.76
CA THR A 12 -4.91 6.18 -31.87
C THR A 12 -6.06 5.63 -31.04
N THR A 13 -7.02 4.95 -31.67
CA THR A 13 -8.22 4.42 -31.00
C THR A 13 -7.87 3.41 -29.91
N ASN A 14 -6.90 2.53 -30.17
CA ASN A 14 -6.47 1.53 -29.20
C ASN A 14 -5.85 2.18 -27.95
N PHE A 15 -5.15 3.30 -28.12
CA PHE A 15 -4.56 4.04 -27.00
C PHE A 15 -5.62 4.74 -26.16
N VAL A 16 -6.60 5.40 -26.79
CA VAL A 16 -7.69 6.07 -26.09
C VAL A 16 -8.53 5.06 -25.31
N VAL A 17 -8.93 3.95 -25.95
CA VAL A 17 -9.69 2.88 -25.28
C VAL A 17 -8.93 2.31 -24.07
N LEU A 18 -7.63 2.05 -24.24
CA LEU A 18 -6.79 1.56 -23.13
C LEU A 18 -6.71 2.58 -21.99
N ASN A 19 -6.48 3.85 -22.32
CA ASN A 19 -6.40 4.94 -21.34
C ASN A 19 -7.70 5.06 -20.54
N ASP A 20 -8.84 5.08 -21.23
CA ASP A 20 -10.14 5.31 -20.59
C ASP A 20 -10.56 4.13 -19.73
N VAL A 21 -10.41 2.90 -20.23
CA VAL A 21 -10.76 1.68 -19.48
C VAL A 21 -9.91 1.55 -18.21
N LEU A 22 -8.59 1.74 -18.30
CA LEU A 22 -7.72 1.64 -17.13
C LEU A 22 -7.98 2.76 -16.11
N SER A 23 -8.32 3.95 -16.58
CA SER A 23 -8.59 5.10 -15.72
C SER A 23 -9.93 4.99 -15.00
N ILE A 24 -10.97 4.47 -15.68
CA ILE A 24 -12.24 4.14 -15.04
C ILE A 24 -12.02 3.06 -13.98
N LEU A 25 -11.27 2.01 -14.33
CA LEU A 25 -10.95 0.93 -13.41
C LEU A 25 -10.20 1.45 -12.17
N SER A 26 -9.13 2.22 -12.35
CA SER A 26 -8.35 2.78 -11.23
C SER A 26 -9.20 3.73 -10.38
N GLY A 27 -10.03 4.56 -11.01
CA GLY A 27 -11.00 5.42 -10.32
C GLY A 27 -11.99 4.64 -9.45
N LEU A 28 -12.54 3.53 -9.96
CA LEU A 28 -13.44 2.65 -9.18
C LEU A 28 -12.74 2.07 -7.94
N PHE A 29 -11.47 1.68 -8.05
CA PHE A 29 -10.69 1.19 -6.90
C PHE A 29 -10.45 2.29 -5.85
N VAL A 30 -10.18 3.53 -6.28
CA VAL A 30 -10.05 4.68 -5.38
C VAL A 30 -11.37 4.97 -4.67
N ILE A 31 -12.48 5.01 -5.41
CA ILE A 31 -13.83 5.20 -4.85
C ILE A 31 -14.14 4.08 -3.84
N GLN A 32 -13.88 2.83 -4.21
CA GLN A 32 -14.07 1.68 -3.33
C GLN A 32 -13.27 1.83 -2.03
N ARG A 33 -12.01 2.26 -2.12
CA ARG A 33 -11.13 2.51 -0.96
C ARG A 33 -11.72 3.55 -0.01
N PHE A 34 -12.17 4.69 -0.53
CA PHE A 34 -12.78 5.74 0.30
C PHE A 34 -14.15 5.34 0.85
N ALA A 35 -15.00 4.71 0.03
CA ALA A 35 -16.31 4.21 0.46
C ALA A 35 -16.18 3.19 1.60
N THR A 36 -15.20 2.28 1.51
CA THR A 36 -14.86 1.33 2.58
C THR A 36 -14.52 2.07 3.88
N LYS A 37 -13.60 3.03 3.82
CA LYS A 37 -13.16 3.75 5.02
C LYS A 37 -14.27 4.60 5.62
N LEU A 38 -15.10 5.25 4.79
CA LEU A 38 -16.23 6.05 5.23
C LEU A 38 -17.33 5.19 5.87
N TYR A 39 -17.72 4.09 5.22
CA TYR A 39 -18.77 3.19 5.69
C TYR A 39 -18.42 2.55 7.04
N TRP A 40 -17.17 2.08 7.20
CA TRP A 40 -16.70 1.46 8.43
C TRP A 40 -16.06 2.45 9.43
N LYS A 41 -16.11 3.76 9.16
CA LYS A 41 -15.54 4.83 9.99
C LYS A 41 -14.05 4.60 10.36
N LEU A 42 -13.27 4.09 9.42
CA LEU A 42 -11.82 3.93 9.61
C LEU A 42 -11.12 5.29 9.53
N PRO A 43 -10.06 5.52 10.32
CA PRO A 43 -9.30 6.76 10.24
C PRO A 43 -8.57 6.87 8.90
N LEU A 44 -8.75 8.02 8.24
CA LEU A 44 -8.04 8.42 7.05
C LEU A 44 -6.58 8.69 7.40
N GLY A 45 -5.68 8.02 6.70
CA GLY A 45 -4.23 8.21 6.87
C GLY A 45 -3.67 9.15 5.80
N LEU A 46 -2.41 9.54 5.98
CA LEU A 46 -1.69 10.31 4.95
C LEU A 46 -1.62 9.54 3.63
N ASP A 47 -1.55 8.20 3.68
CA ASP A 47 -1.62 7.34 2.50
C ASP A 47 -2.86 7.58 1.63
N ASP A 48 -4.01 7.87 2.27
CA ASP A 48 -5.26 8.23 1.57
C ASP A 48 -5.18 9.62 0.93
N CYS A 49 -4.55 10.58 1.59
CA CYS A 49 -4.39 11.92 1.04
C CYS A 49 -3.51 11.89 -0.21
N PHE A 50 -2.40 11.16 -0.18
CA PHE A 50 -1.48 11.07 -1.31
C PHE A 50 -2.08 10.30 -2.50
N ILE A 51 -2.88 9.25 -2.27
CA ILE A 51 -3.56 8.55 -3.38
C ILE A 51 -4.67 9.41 -4.00
N MET A 52 -5.39 10.20 -3.18
CA MET A 52 -6.38 11.16 -3.68
C MET A 52 -5.71 12.27 -4.50
N LEU A 53 -4.57 12.79 -4.03
CA LEU A 53 -3.79 13.79 -4.77
C LEU A 53 -3.25 13.20 -6.08
N ALA A 54 -2.76 11.96 -6.08
CA ALA A 54 -2.33 11.25 -7.29
C ALA A 54 -3.48 11.11 -8.30
N MET A 55 -4.69 10.78 -7.84
CA MET A 55 -5.86 10.71 -8.71
C MET A 55 -6.25 12.10 -9.26
N LEU A 56 -6.20 13.14 -8.43
CA LEU A 56 -6.52 14.51 -8.84
C LEU A 56 -5.56 15.01 -9.92
N VAL A 57 -4.27 14.70 -9.80
CA VAL A 57 -3.24 15.00 -10.82
C VAL A 57 -3.38 14.07 -12.03
N GLY A 58 -3.90 12.85 -11.83
CA GLY A 58 -4.17 11.88 -12.89
C GLY A 58 -5.33 12.25 -13.81
N VAL A 59 -6.36 12.95 -13.34
CA VAL A 59 -7.51 13.36 -14.16
C VAL A 59 -7.09 14.20 -15.39
N PRO A 60 -6.26 15.25 -15.24
CA PRO A 60 -5.67 15.95 -16.38
C PRO A 60 -4.95 15.03 -17.37
N CYS A 61 -4.23 14.00 -16.90
CA CYS A 61 -3.54 13.06 -17.79
C CYS A 61 -4.52 12.32 -18.71
N ILE A 62 -5.69 11.93 -18.21
CA ILE A 62 -6.73 11.24 -18.99
C ILE A 62 -7.21 12.16 -20.11
N VAL A 63 -7.56 13.40 -19.76
CA VAL A 63 -8.06 14.41 -20.69
C VAL A 63 -7.00 14.75 -21.74
N ILE A 64 -5.75 14.95 -21.32
CA ILE A 64 -4.64 15.27 -22.21
C ILE A 64 -4.34 14.09 -23.14
N ASN A 65 -4.40 12.84 -22.69
CA ASN A 65 -4.22 11.68 -23.58
C ASN A 65 -5.32 11.58 -24.63
N ALA A 66 -6.59 11.71 -24.23
CA ALA A 66 -7.75 11.51 -25.10
C ALA A 66 -8.03 12.71 -26.04
N HIS A 67 -7.88 13.93 -25.56
CA HIS A 67 -8.21 15.16 -26.30
C HIS A 67 -6.99 16.01 -26.70
N GLY A 68 -5.82 15.75 -26.11
CA GLY A 68 -4.57 16.42 -26.45
C GLY A 68 -3.74 15.58 -27.42
N LEU A 69 -3.15 14.47 -26.96
CA LEU A 69 -2.18 13.71 -27.75
C LEU A 69 -2.83 12.89 -28.86
N ALA A 70 -3.97 12.22 -28.61
CA ALA A 70 -4.68 11.43 -29.61
C ALA A 70 -5.05 12.21 -30.90
N PRO A 71 -5.72 13.37 -30.84
CA PRO A 71 -6.05 14.12 -32.06
C PRO A 71 -4.83 14.79 -32.71
N ASN A 72 -3.76 15.05 -31.94
CA ASN A 72 -2.53 15.66 -32.45
C ASN A 72 -1.47 14.65 -32.91
N GLY A 73 -1.84 13.37 -33.07
CA GLY A 73 -1.01 12.40 -33.81
C GLY A 73 -0.42 11.25 -33.01
N MET A 74 -0.84 11.04 -31.76
CA MET A 74 -0.44 9.84 -30.99
C MET A 74 -0.81 8.56 -31.75
N GLY A 75 0.19 7.72 -32.04
CA GLY A 75 -0.01 6.45 -32.76
C GLY A 75 -0.26 6.62 -34.26
N ARG A 76 0.15 7.77 -34.83
CA ARG A 76 0.24 8.04 -36.27
C ARG A 76 1.66 8.48 -36.60
N ASP A 77 2.06 8.32 -37.86
CA ASP A 77 3.38 8.77 -38.30
C ASP A 77 3.45 10.31 -38.38
N ILE A 78 4.61 10.89 -38.05
CA ILE A 78 4.77 12.35 -37.93
C ILE A 78 4.48 13.09 -39.24
N TRP A 79 4.80 12.50 -40.39
CA TRP A 79 4.56 13.08 -41.72
C TRP A 79 3.09 13.11 -42.14
N THR A 80 2.18 12.54 -41.34
CA THR A 80 0.73 12.62 -41.57
C THR A 80 0.09 13.84 -40.90
N LEU A 81 0.88 14.61 -40.13
CA LEU A 81 0.41 15.68 -39.27
C LEU A 81 0.72 17.05 -39.85
N THR A 82 -0.12 18.02 -39.54
CA THR A 82 0.14 19.43 -39.82
C THR A 82 1.16 20.01 -38.82
N SER A 83 1.84 21.09 -39.21
CA SER A 83 2.82 21.79 -38.36
C SER A 83 2.25 22.21 -37.00
N ASP A 84 1.02 22.71 -36.97
CA ASP A 84 0.30 23.07 -35.75
C ASP A 84 0.04 21.84 -34.84
N GLN A 85 -0.32 20.70 -35.44
CA GLN A 85 -0.53 19.46 -34.68
C GLN A 85 0.77 18.93 -34.06
N ILE A 86 1.90 19.03 -34.77
CA ILE A 86 3.21 18.60 -34.24
C ILE A 86 3.60 19.46 -33.03
N THR A 87 3.40 20.78 -33.12
CA THR A 87 3.68 21.71 -32.03
C THR A 87 2.79 21.42 -30.81
N LYS A 88 1.48 21.26 -31.02
CA LYS A 88 0.53 20.89 -29.95
C LYS A 88 0.86 19.53 -29.32
N PHE A 89 1.25 18.55 -30.14
CA PHE A 89 1.70 17.25 -29.64
C PHE A 89 2.89 17.40 -28.70
N GLY A 90 3.91 18.19 -29.08
CA GLY A 90 5.07 18.48 -28.25
C GLY A 90 4.69 19.12 -26.91
N MET A 91 3.80 20.12 -26.93
CA MET A 91 3.32 20.81 -25.72
C MET A 91 2.57 19.86 -24.76
N PHE A 92 1.66 19.04 -25.29
CA PHE A 92 0.92 18.08 -24.47
C PHE A 92 1.83 16.96 -23.96
N PHE A 93 2.76 16.47 -24.78
CA PHE A 93 3.72 15.44 -24.39
C PHE A 93 4.66 15.93 -23.27
N HIS A 94 5.13 17.17 -23.36
CA HIS A 94 5.89 17.82 -22.29
C HIS A 94 5.10 17.86 -20.99
N THR A 95 3.84 18.31 -21.05
CA THR A 95 2.95 18.40 -19.89
C THR A 95 2.73 17.01 -19.26
N MET A 96 2.54 15.98 -20.08
CA MET A 96 2.39 14.60 -19.63
C MET A 96 3.63 14.07 -18.92
N ALA A 97 4.83 14.40 -19.40
CA ALA A 97 6.08 13.99 -18.75
C ALA A 97 6.19 14.57 -17.32
N VAL A 98 5.84 15.85 -17.15
CA VAL A 98 5.84 16.51 -15.83
C VAL A 98 4.83 15.86 -14.88
N LEU A 99 3.59 15.66 -15.35
CA LEU A 99 2.53 15.03 -14.56
C LEU A 99 2.88 13.58 -14.19
N TYR A 100 3.52 12.85 -15.10
CA TYR A 100 3.98 11.49 -14.86
C TYR A 100 4.95 11.40 -13.67
N PHE A 101 5.99 12.24 -13.63
CA PHE A 101 6.95 12.24 -12.51
C PHE A 101 6.28 12.62 -11.18
N ALA A 102 5.35 13.58 -11.22
CA ALA A 102 4.58 13.96 -10.04
C ALA A 102 3.74 12.79 -9.51
N ILE A 103 2.97 12.13 -10.37
CA ILE A 103 2.10 10.99 -9.98
C ILE A 103 2.92 9.83 -9.44
N MET A 104 4.01 9.45 -10.12
CA MET A 104 4.88 8.36 -9.65
C MET A 104 5.45 8.64 -8.26
N THR A 105 5.84 9.89 -8.00
CA THR A 105 6.31 10.32 -6.67
C THR A 105 5.20 10.21 -5.63
N LEU A 106 4.00 10.70 -5.93
CA LEU A 106 2.84 10.65 -5.03
C LEU A 106 2.43 9.21 -4.70
N LEU A 107 2.49 8.29 -5.67
CA LEU A 107 2.20 6.86 -5.45
C LEU A 107 3.20 6.22 -4.50
N LYS A 108 4.50 6.49 -4.67
CA LYS A 108 5.54 5.97 -3.76
C LYS A 108 5.39 6.54 -2.35
N LEU A 109 5.05 7.83 -2.23
CA LEU A 109 4.76 8.44 -0.94
C LEU A 109 3.54 7.81 -0.26
N SER A 110 2.44 7.58 -1.01
CA SER A 110 1.26 6.88 -0.48
C SER A 110 1.62 5.51 0.10
N LEU A 111 2.43 4.73 -0.62
CA LEU A 111 2.91 3.42 -0.18
C LEU A 111 3.84 3.51 1.06
N LEU A 112 4.77 4.45 1.09
CA LEU A 112 5.65 4.68 2.24
C LEU A 112 4.89 5.11 3.50
N PHE A 113 3.88 5.98 3.38
CA PHE A 113 3.01 6.35 4.50
C PHE A 113 2.17 5.16 4.99
N PHE A 114 1.73 4.32 4.06
CA PHE A 114 1.07 3.07 4.41
C PHE A 114 2.01 2.15 5.19
N TYR A 115 3.29 2.06 4.82
CA TYR A 115 4.30 1.27 5.57
C TYR A 115 4.56 1.84 6.96
N LEU A 116 4.64 3.17 7.11
CA LEU A 116 4.78 3.84 8.41
C LEU A 116 3.62 3.53 9.38
N ARG A 117 2.43 3.23 8.84
CA ARG A 117 1.25 2.87 9.63
C ARG A 117 1.26 1.41 10.10
N ILE A 118 1.91 0.52 9.35
CA ILE A 118 1.88 -0.93 9.60
C ILE A 118 3.01 -1.38 10.49
N PHE A 119 4.20 -0.83 10.31
CA PHE A 119 5.39 -1.23 11.04
C PHE A 119 5.64 -0.27 12.22
N PRO A 120 5.39 -0.68 13.46
CA PRO A 120 5.63 0.17 14.63
C PRO A 120 7.12 0.24 15.03
N THR A 121 7.98 -0.62 14.47
CA THR A 121 9.40 -0.75 14.86
C THR A 121 10.17 0.56 14.64
N PRO A 122 10.83 1.13 15.67
CA PRO A 122 11.46 2.45 15.59
C PRO A 122 12.63 2.52 14.60
N ALA A 123 13.40 1.43 14.45
CA ALA A 123 14.48 1.34 13.46
C ALA A 123 13.93 1.44 12.02
N VAL A 124 12.90 0.65 11.72
CA VAL A 124 12.21 0.66 10.41
C VAL A 124 11.57 2.01 10.14
N ARG A 125 10.96 2.61 11.17
CA ARG A 125 10.32 3.92 11.05
C ARG A 125 11.33 5.02 10.68
N ARG A 126 12.53 5.00 11.26
CA ARG A 126 13.62 5.92 10.85
C ARG A 126 14.03 5.70 9.39
N LEU A 127 14.17 4.45 8.96
CA LEU A 127 14.49 4.10 7.57
C LEU A 127 13.40 4.56 6.59
N LEU A 128 12.13 4.37 6.95
CA LEU A 128 10.98 4.80 6.15
C LEU A 128 10.93 6.33 6.02
N TRP A 129 11.12 7.08 7.11
CA TRP A 129 11.18 8.55 7.04
C TRP A 129 12.36 9.05 6.18
N SER A 130 13.53 8.40 6.28
CA SER A 130 14.66 8.68 5.40
C SER A 130 14.31 8.42 3.93
N THR A 131 13.60 7.32 3.65
CA THR A 131 13.17 6.96 2.30
C THR A 131 12.13 7.96 1.78
N VAL A 132 11.17 8.39 2.62
CA VAL A 132 10.20 9.46 2.27
C VAL A 132 10.92 10.74 1.88
N ALA A 133 11.89 11.19 2.69
CA ALA A 133 12.66 12.40 2.39
C ALA A 133 13.41 12.26 1.05
N PHE A 134 14.08 11.13 0.83
CA PHE A 134 14.77 10.86 -0.43
C PHE A 134 13.81 10.83 -1.62
N THR A 135 12.67 10.14 -1.52
CA THR A 135 11.66 10.08 -2.59
C THR A 135 11.08 11.46 -2.91
N CYS A 136 10.81 12.29 -1.91
CA CYS A 136 10.37 13.67 -2.11
C CYS A 136 11.40 14.51 -2.87
N VAL A 137 12.67 14.46 -2.45
CA VAL A 137 13.75 15.22 -3.10
C VAL A 137 13.96 14.73 -4.53
N PHE A 138 14.05 13.41 -4.72
CA PHE A 138 14.19 12.79 -6.04
C PHE A 138 13.05 13.20 -6.98
N GLY A 139 11.80 13.05 -6.53
CA GLY A 139 10.63 13.41 -7.32
C GLY A 139 10.61 14.90 -7.69
N LEU A 140 10.92 15.77 -6.73
CA LEU A 140 10.97 17.21 -6.95
C LEU A 140 12.05 17.59 -7.98
N VAL A 141 13.24 17.00 -7.88
CA VAL A 141 14.34 17.22 -8.83
C VAL A 141 13.91 16.83 -10.24
N PHE A 142 13.32 15.64 -10.43
CA PHE A 142 12.90 15.19 -11.77
C PHE A 142 11.72 15.99 -12.34
N VAL A 143 10.81 16.47 -11.49
CA VAL A 143 9.76 17.41 -11.92
C VAL A 143 10.38 18.72 -12.42
N PHE A 144 11.35 19.29 -11.70
CA PHE A 144 12.03 20.50 -12.15
C PHE A 144 12.87 20.29 -13.41
N VAL A 145 13.58 19.17 -13.49
CA VAL A 145 14.33 18.79 -14.70
C VAL A 145 13.37 18.66 -15.88
N ALA A 146 12.20 18.05 -15.71
CA ALA A 146 11.21 17.91 -16.76
C ALA A 146 10.67 19.26 -17.23
N ILE A 147 10.36 20.18 -16.32
CA ILE A 147 9.88 21.53 -16.64
C ILE A 147 10.97 22.34 -17.36
N PHE A 148 12.20 22.31 -16.85
CA PHE A 148 13.31 23.14 -17.34
C PHE A 148 14.28 22.39 -18.26
N GLN A 149 13.82 21.31 -18.90
CA GLN A 149 14.68 20.48 -19.76
C GLN A 149 15.20 21.22 -21.01
N CYS A 150 14.52 22.28 -21.44
CA CYS A 150 14.94 23.10 -22.58
C CYS A 150 15.02 24.58 -22.20
N ARG A 151 15.95 25.31 -22.84
CA ARG A 151 16.06 26.77 -22.75
C ARG A 151 16.03 27.38 -24.15
N PRO A 152 15.01 28.21 -24.48
CA PRO A 152 13.78 28.46 -23.72
C PRO A 152 12.88 27.19 -23.61
N ILE A 153 11.91 27.18 -22.67
CA ILE A 153 11.00 26.03 -22.49
C ILE A 153 10.22 25.74 -23.78
N SER A 154 9.88 26.79 -24.53
CA SER A 154 9.16 26.68 -25.80
C SER A 154 9.90 25.89 -26.88
N TYR A 155 11.23 25.87 -26.77
CA TYR A 155 12.07 25.11 -27.67
C TYR A 155 11.75 23.61 -27.66
N PHE A 156 11.18 23.06 -26.59
CA PHE A 156 10.80 21.64 -26.58
C PHE A 156 9.80 21.28 -27.67
N TRP A 157 8.80 22.14 -27.90
CA TRP A 157 7.74 21.92 -28.88
C TRP A 157 7.95 22.68 -30.19
N GLU A 158 8.90 23.60 -30.25
CA GLU A 158 9.28 24.34 -31.47
C GLU A 158 10.46 23.69 -32.22
N LYS A 159 11.30 22.85 -31.58
CA LYS A 159 12.53 22.32 -32.22
C LYS A 159 12.32 21.52 -33.51
N TRP A 160 11.10 21.11 -33.83
CA TRP A 160 10.83 20.20 -34.95
C TRP A 160 10.96 20.90 -36.31
N ASP A 161 10.84 22.22 -36.38
CA ASP A 161 10.98 23.00 -37.61
C ASP A 161 12.44 23.31 -37.99
N GLY A 162 13.36 23.24 -37.02
CA GLY A 162 14.78 23.56 -37.21
C GLY A 162 15.08 25.05 -37.39
N GLU A 163 14.07 25.91 -37.27
CA GLU A 163 14.19 27.37 -37.41
C GLU A 163 14.46 28.04 -36.05
N HIS A 164 13.96 27.44 -34.98
CA HIS A 164 14.13 27.96 -33.62
C HIS A 164 15.52 27.60 -33.05
N VAL A 165 16.13 28.55 -32.34
CA VAL A 165 17.43 28.36 -31.68
C VAL A 165 17.19 28.11 -30.20
N GLY A 166 17.71 26.99 -29.69
CA GLY A 166 17.64 26.66 -28.28
C GLY A 166 18.49 25.46 -27.93
N HIS A 167 18.58 25.17 -26.63
CA HIS A 167 19.32 24.01 -26.13
C HIS A 167 18.42 23.18 -25.21
N CYS A 168 18.36 21.87 -25.47
CA CYS A 168 17.67 20.91 -24.61
C CYS A 168 18.68 19.94 -23.99
N ALA A 169 18.43 19.59 -22.73
CA ALA A 169 19.09 18.46 -22.10
C ALA A 169 18.81 17.17 -22.90
N ASN A 170 19.74 16.21 -22.80
CA ASN A 170 19.58 14.94 -23.48
C ASN A 170 18.40 14.16 -22.87
N ILE A 171 17.28 14.11 -23.60
CA ILE A 171 16.02 13.48 -23.19
C ILE A 171 16.24 12.00 -22.84
N ASN A 172 17.07 11.29 -23.61
CA ASN A 172 17.36 9.87 -23.36
C ASN A 172 18.14 9.71 -22.05
N ALA A 173 19.15 10.56 -21.81
CA ALA A 173 19.92 10.53 -20.57
C ALA A 173 19.04 10.81 -19.33
N VAL A 174 18.16 11.81 -19.40
CA VAL A 174 17.21 12.13 -18.32
C VAL A 174 16.26 10.96 -18.09
N THR A 175 15.70 10.39 -19.16
CA THR A 175 14.72 9.30 -19.09
C THR A 175 15.33 8.01 -18.52
N TRP A 176 16.53 7.63 -18.98
CA TRP A 176 17.22 6.44 -18.50
C TRP A 176 17.69 6.58 -17.05
N SER A 177 18.21 7.76 -16.68
CA SER A 177 18.62 8.04 -15.30
C SER A 177 17.42 7.97 -14.36
N ASN A 178 16.29 8.61 -14.73
CA ASN A 178 15.07 8.52 -13.95
C ASN A 178 14.61 7.07 -13.83
N ALA A 179 14.53 6.33 -14.95
CA ALA A 179 14.02 4.98 -14.95
C ALA A 179 14.85 4.03 -14.07
N ALA A 180 16.18 4.12 -14.13
CA ALA A 180 17.08 3.31 -13.32
C ALA A 180 16.90 3.58 -11.82
N ILE A 181 16.88 4.85 -11.41
CA ILE A 181 16.70 5.21 -10.00
C ILE A 181 15.28 4.86 -9.53
N ASN A 182 14.28 5.03 -10.38
CA ASN A 182 12.90 4.71 -10.05
C ASN A 182 12.72 3.20 -9.77
N ILE A 183 13.31 2.34 -10.62
CA ILE A 183 13.32 0.89 -10.42
C ILE A 183 14.10 0.50 -9.16
N ALA A 184 15.28 1.10 -8.94
CA ALA A 184 16.07 0.86 -7.73
C ALA A 184 15.29 1.23 -6.46
N LEU A 185 14.53 2.33 -6.49
CA LEU A 185 13.63 2.73 -5.42
C LEU A 185 12.51 1.73 -5.19
N ASP A 186 11.94 1.13 -6.24
CA ASP A 186 10.91 0.12 -6.08
C ASP A 186 11.45 -1.14 -5.40
N PHE A 187 12.64 -1.61 -5.78
CA PHE A 187 13.30 -2.71 -5.08
C PHE A 187 13.64 -2.37 -3.62
N TRP A 188 14.14 -1.15 -3.37
CA TRP A 188 14.45 -0.70 -2.02
C TRP A 188 13.21 -0.68 -1.13
N ILE A 189 12.13 -0.05 -1.60
CA ILE A 189 10.86 0.04 -0.89
C ILE A 189 10.30 -1.37 -0.64
N LEU A 190 10.35 -2.26 -1.62
CA LEU A 190 9.93 -3.66 -1.49
C LEU A 190 10.77 -4.44 -0.47
N GLY A 191 12.07 -4.14 -0.37
CA GLY A 191 13.01 -4.80 0.54
C GLY A 191 12.76 -4.49 2.02
N ILE A 192 12.30 -3.27 2.35
CA ILE A 192 12.04 -2.84 3.74
C ILE A 192 11.13 -3.83 4.49
N PRO A 193 9.90 -4.14 4.04
CA PRO A 193 9.02 -5.06 4.76
C PRO A 193 9.53 -6.51 4.75
N LEU A 194 10.29 -6.93 3.74
CA LEU A 194 10.87 -8.28 3.66
C LEU A 194 11.95 -8.51 4.71
N SER A 195 12.76 -7.49 5.00
CA SER A 195 13.77 -7.58 6.07
C SER A 195 13.11 -7.87 7.42
N GLN A 196 11.96 -7.25 7.70
CA GLN A 196 11.23 -7.43 8.96
C GLN A 196 10.53 -8.79 9.07
N LEU A 197 10.20 -9.42 7.95
CA LEU A 197 9.58 -10.75 7.94
C LEU A 197 10.54 -11.87 8.37
N ARG A 198 11.86 -11.69 8.18
CA ARG A 198 12.86 -12.72 8.54
C ARG A 198 13.07 -12.82 10.05
N ASP A 199 12.93 -11.71 10.75
CA ASP A 199 13.33 -11.60 12.15
C ASP A 199 12.15 -11.68 13.14
N LEU A 200 10.91 -11.89 12.69
CA LEU A 200 9.74 -11.72 13.55
C LEU A 200 8.66 -12.79 13.32
N ASN A 201 8.32 -13.53 14.39
CA ASN A 201 7.15 -14.41 14.52
C ASN A 201 5.86 -13.57 14.46
N LEU A 202 5.57 -13.02 13.28
CA LEU A 202 4.41 -12.18 13.04
C LEU A 202 3.14 -13.01 12.96
N ASP A 203 2.10 -12.56 13.69
CA ASP A 203 0.73 -13.06 13.57
C ASP A 203 0.35 -13.28 12.10
N TRP A 204 -0.34 -14.39 11.80
CA TRP A 204 -0.76 -14.76 10.44
C TRP A 204 -1.45 -13.61 9.67
N ARG A 205 -2.13 -12.72 10.39
CA ARG A 205 -2.80 -11.52 9.85
C ARG A 205 -1.84 -10.43 9.36
N LYS A 206 -0.69 -10.24 10.01
CA LYS A 206 0.36 -9.31 9.54
C LYS A 206 1.09 -9.94 8.36
N LYS A 207 1.35 -11.25 8.41
CA LYS A 207 1.96 -12.03 7.32
C LYS A 207 1.17 -11.91 6.00
N ILE A 208 -0.16 -12.00 6.04
CA ILE A 208 -0.98 -11.84 4.83
C ILE A 208 -0.95 -10.41 4.27
N GLY A 209 -0.88 -9.39 5.15
CA GLY A 209 -0.76 -8.00 4.73
C GLY A 209 0.55 -7.75 4.01
N VAL A 210 1.66 -8.23 4.58
CA VAL A 210 2.98 -8.12 3.95
C VAL A 210 3.04 -8.92 2.64
N GLY A 211 2.41 -10.09 2.58
CA GLY A 211 2.29 -10.88 1.35
C GLY A 211 1.64 -10.09 0.20
N MET A 212 0.53 -9.39 0.45
CA MET A 212 -0.11 -8.55 -0.57
C MET A 212 0.76 -7.36 -0.98
N MET A 213 1.44 -6.72 -0.03
CA MET A 213 2.37 -5.63 -0.34
C MET A 213 3.52 -6.11 -1.23
N PHE A 214 4.01 -7.32 -0.99
CA PHE A 214 5.05 -7.94 -1.79
C PHE A 214 4.56 -8.23 -3.22
N SER A 215 3.37 -8.83 -3.37
CA SER A 215 2.78 -9.06 -4.69
C SER A 215 2.58 -7.77 -5.48
N VAL A 216 2.09 -6.72 -4.81
CA VAL A 216 1.92 -5.39 -5.39
C VAL A 216 3.27 -4.79 -5.83
N GLY A 217 4.27 -4.82 -4.96
CA GLY A 217 5.57 -4.25 -5.27
C GLY A 217 6.28 -4.97 -6.41
N ILE A 218 6.21 -6.30 -6.46
CA ILE A 218 6.71 -7.07 -7.62
C ILE A 218 6.00 -6.64 -8.89
N PHE A 219 4.67 -6.55 -8.87
CA PHE A 219 3.92 -6.19 -10.07
C PHE A 219 4.30 -4.80 -10.60
N VAL A 220 4.43 -3.81 -9.71
CA VAL A 220 4.89 -2.47 -10.08
C VAL A 220 6.33 -2.50 -10.63
N THR A 221 7.25 -3.23 -9.99
CA THR A 221 8.64 -3.36 -10.50
C THR A 221 8.69 -3.95 -11.91
N ILE A 222 7.86 -4.97 -12.20
CA ILE A 222 7.78 -5.58 -13.53
C ILE A 222 7.28 -4.54 -14.55
N MET A 223 6.24 -3.77 -14.21
CA MET A 223 5.75 -2.71 -15.10
C MET A 223 6.83 -1.66 -15.39
N SER A 224 7.59 -1.24 -14.38
CA SER A 224 8.69 -0.28 -14.57
C SER A 224 9.82 -0.84 -15.45
N ILE A 225 10.13 -2.13 -15.35
CA ILE A 225 11.11 -2.81 -16.22
C ILE A 225 10.59 -2.87 -17.67
N LEU A 226 9.32 -3.22 -17.88
CA LEU A 226 8.71 -3.26 -19.20
C LEU A 226 8.71 -1.87 -19.87
N ARG A 227 8.44 -0.80 -19.10
CA ARG A 227 8.56 0.58 -19.58
C ARG A 227 9.98 0.91 -20.01
N LEU A 228 10.98 0.55 -19.20
CA LEU A 228 12.39 0.78 -19.55
C LEU A 228 12.79 0.01 -20.82
N ALA A 229 12.39 -1.27 -20.93
CA ALA A 229 12.64 -2.08 -22.12
C ALA A 229 12.01 -1.45 -23.37
N ALA A 230 10.76 -0.99 -23.29
CA ALA A 230 10.10 -0.29 -24.38
C ALA A 230 10.83 1.01 -24.76
N THR A 231 11.31 1.76 -23.77
CA THR A 231 12.08 3.00 -23.98
C THR A 231 13.41 2.74 -24.68
N VAL A 232 14.12 1.67 -24.31
CA VAL A 232 15.41 1.31 -24.92
C VAL A 232 15.21 0.82 -26.36
N GLN A 233 14.18 0.02 -26.59
CA GLN A 233 13.88 -0.56 -27.91
C GLN A 233 13.40 0.50 -28.92
N HIS A 234 12.63 1.49 -28.47
CA HIS A 234 12.00 2.50 -29.34
C HIS A 234 12.67 3.89 -29.25
N GLY A 235 13.59 4.11 -28.29
CA GLY A 235 14.26 5.40 -28.08
C GLY A 235 15.55 5.62 -28.88
N SER A 236 15.99 4.61 -29.63
CA SER A 236 17.31 4.55 -30.27
C SER A 236 17.21 4.74 -31.78
N GLY A 237 16.95 5.99 -32.22
CA GLY A 237 17.30 6.46 -33.56
C GLY A 237 16.27 6.30 -34.67
N THR A 238 15.13 7.00 -34.60
CA THR A 238 14.20 7.04 -35.74
C THR A 238 13.69 8.44 -36.07
N LEU A 239 13.39 8.64 -37.35
CA LEU A 239 12.77 9.83 -37.96
C LEU A 239 11.32 10.09 -37.45
N ASN A 240 10.76 9.18 -36.62
CA ASN A 240 9.33 9.09 -36.28
C ASN A 240 9.04 9.18 -34.79
N ALA A 241 9.29 10.35 -34.21
CA ALA A 241 9.04 10.63 -32.80
C ALA A 241 7.61 10.23 -32.34
N THR A 242 6.56 10.61 -33.07
CA THR A 242 5.16 10.38 -32.68
C THR A 242 4.75 8.91 -32.64
N TRP A 243 5.40 8.06 -33.45
CA TRP A 243 5.13 6.62 -33.47
C TRP A 243 5.89 5.89 -32.35
N GLU A 244 7.15 6.24 -32.11
CA GLU A 244 7.94 5.60 -31.04
C GLU A 244 7.45 6.01 -29.64
N PHE A 245 7.04 7.27 -29.45
CA PHE A 245 6.49 7.75 -28.19
C PHE A 245 5.13 7.15 -27.83
N PHE A 246 4.45 6.48 -28.79
CA PHE A 246 3.23 5.73 -28.53
C PHE A 246 3.46 4.63 -27.49
N GLU A 247 4.50 3.82 -27.68
CA GLU A 247 4.81 2.71 -26.79
C GLU A 247 5.19 3.19 -25.40
N LEU A 248 6.02 4.23 -25.32
CA LEU A 248 6.39 4.87 -24.06
C LEU A 248 5.16 5.38 -23.30
N SER A 249 4.27 6.09 -24.00
CA SER A 249 3.04 6.64 -23.40
C SER A 249 2.10 5.53 -22.94
N ARG A 250 1.97 4.47 -23.75
CA ARG A 250 1.14 3.28 -23.42
C ARG A 250 1.61 2.62 -22.13
N TRP A 251 2.90 2.31 -22.01
CA TRP A 251 3.45 1.70 -20.80
C TRP A 251 3.37 2.62 -19.58
N SER A 252 3.57 3.93 -19.76
CA SER A 252 3.44 4.92 -18.69
C SER A 252 2.00 5.01 -18.15
N THR A 253 1.00 4.98 -19.04
CA THR A 253 -0.43 4.95 -18.65
C THR A 253 -0.78 3.67 -17.91
N ILE A 254 -0.28 2.52 -18.38
CA ILE A 254 -0.48 1.23 -17.69
C ILE A 254 0.14 1.29 -16.28
N GLU A 255 1.38 1.75 -16.18
CA GLU A 255 2.12 1.81 -14.92
C GLU A 255 1.42 2.68 -13.88
N ILE A 256 0.98 3.89 -14.25
CA ILE A 256 0.27 4.80 -13.32
C ILE A 256 -1.02 4.14 -12.82
N ASN A 257 -1.85 3.63 -13.73
CA ASN A 257 -3.16 3.06 -13.36
C ASN A 257 -3.00 1.80 -12.52
N VAL A 258 -2.06 0.93 -12.90
CA VAL A 258 -1.68 -0.25 -12.11
C VAL A 258 -1.19 0.16 -10.72
N GLY A 259 -0.33 1.18 -10.63
CA GLY A 259 0.19 1.70 -9.37
C GLY A 259 -0.92 2.21 -8.45
N ILE A 260 -1.92 2.90 -9.00
CA ILE A 260 -3.10 3.35 -8.24
C ILE A 260 -3.91 2.15 -7.72
N ILE A 261 -4.24 1.19 -8.59
CA ILE A 261 -5.00 -0.03 -8.21
C ILE A 261 -4.26 -0.78 -7.10
N CYS A 262 -2.95 -0.94 -7.28
CA CYS A 262 -2.03 -1.54 -6.32
C CYS A 262 -2.05 -0.85 -4.95
N ALA A 263 -1.99 0.48 -4.93
CA ALA A 263 -2.09 1.26 -3.69
C ALA A 263 -3.46 1.08 -3.01
N CYS A 264 -4.52 0.76 -3.76
CA CYS A 264 -5.86 0.51 -3.23
C CYS A 264 -6.08 -0.92 -2.70
N MET A 265 -5.27 -1.91 -3.10
CA MET A 265 -5.43 -3.32 -2.70
C MET A 265 -5.51 -3.57 -1.18
N PRO A 266 -4.72 -2.91 -0.31
CA PRO A 266 -4.84 -3.12 1.13
C PRO A 266 -6.23 -2.79 1.68
N SER A 267 -6.91 -1.79 1.11
CA SER A 267 -8.27 -1.42 1.50
C SER A 267 -9.31 -2.38 0.91
N LEU A 268 -9.08 -2.87 -0.31
CA LEU A 268 -9.90 -3.93 -0.93
C LEU A 268 -9.94 -5.19 -0.06
N ARG A 269 -8.80 -5.61 0.51
CA ARG A 269 -8.75 -6.74 1.45
C ARG A 269 -9.67 -6.52 2.65
N ILE A 270 -9.63 -5.33 3.25
CA ILE A 270 -10.46 -5.01 4.41
C ILE A 270 -11.95 -5.14 4.06
N LEU A 271 -12.34 -4.70 2.86
CA LEU A 271 -13.69 -4.90 2.35
C LEU A 271 -14.00 -6.39 2.18
N LEU A 272 -13.16 -7.17 1.49
CA LEU A 272 -13.41 -8.58 1.20
C LEU A 272 -13.55 -9.43 2.46
N VAL A 273 -12.67 -9.25 3.44
CA VAL A 273 -12.72 -9.96 4.73
C VAL A 273 -14.02 -9.64 5.48
N ARG A 274 -14.56 -8.44 5.32
CA ARG A 274 -15.72 -7.98 6.09
C ARG A 274 -17.06 -8.24 5.40
N LEU A 275 -17.08 -8.25 4.07
CA LEU A 275 -18.25 -8.55 3.26
C LEU A 275 -18.46 -10.07 3.10
N PHE A 276 -17.36 -10.85 3.05
CA PHE A 276 -17.40 -12.30 2.89
C PHE A 276 -16.66 -13.02 4.03
N PRO A 277 -17.12 -12.93 5.29
CA PRO A 277 -16.48 -13.60 6.41
C PRO A 277 -16.45 -15.13 6.23
N LYS A 278 -17.39 -15.68 5.45
CA LYS A 278 -17.51 -17.12 5.14
C LYS A 278 -16.57 -17.62 4.02
N LEU A 279 -16.11 -16.77 3.11
CA LEU A 279 -15.15 -17.17 2.06
C LEU A 279 -13.68 -17.07 2.52
N LEU A 280 -13.39 -16.28 3.56
CA LEU A 280 -12.03 -16.08 4.11
C LEU A 280 -11.85 -16.55 5.56
N GLY A 281 -12.82 -17.29 6.13
CA GLY A 281 -12.63 -18.05 7.39
C GLY A 281 -12.15 -17.23 8.59
N THR A 282 -12.58 -15.97 8.76
CA THR A 282 -12.20 -15.19 9.96
C THR A 282 -13.41 -14.85 10.81
N SER A 283 -13.44 -15.45 11.99
CA SER A 283 -14.50 -15.28 12.99
C SER A 283 -14.59 -13.84 13.51
N GLN A 284 -15.83 -13.48 13.83
CA GLN A 284 -16.42 -12.15 13.80
C GLN A 284 -16.13 -11.27 15.02
N ARG A 285 -14.91 -11.31 15.60
CA ARG A 285 -14.63 -10.64 16.90
C ARG A 285 -13.74 -9.38 16.84
N TYR A 286 -13.33 -8.93 15.65
CA TYR A 286 -12.18 -8.00 15.50
C TYR A 286 -12.49 -6.50 15.29
N TYR A 287 -13.69 -5.97 15.57
CA TYR A 287 -13.97 -4.54 15.28
C TYR A 287 -14.45 -3.68 16.44
N ASN A 288 -13.99 -3.94 17.66
CA ASN A 288 -14.17 -3.04 18.80
C ASN A 288 -12.94 -2.16 19.13
N TYR A 289 -12.07 -1.90 18.15
CA TYR A 289 -10.99 -0.92 18.31
C TYR A 289 -11.30 0.35 17.52
N GLY A 290 -11.89 1.35 18.17
CA GLY A 290 -12.07 2.67 17.55
C GLY A 290 -13.13 3.65 18.08
N SER A 291 -13.80 3.41 19.21
CA SER A 291 -14.70 4.42 19.79
C SER A 291 -14.71 4.40 21.32
N ASN A 292 -13.59 4.75 21.94
CA ASN A 292 -13.63 5.31 23.29
C ASN A 292 -13.87 6.81 23.17
N LYS A 293 -15.14 7.21 23.26
CA LYS A 293 -15.56 8.58 23.56
C LYS A 293 -16.01 8.59 25.03
N PRO A 294 -15.20 9.06 25.99
CA PRO A 294 -15.72 9.43 27.29
C PRO A 294 -16.14 10.91 27.20
N THR A 295 -17.42 11.16 26.97
CA THR A 295 -18.01 12.48 27.23
C THR A 295 -18.82 12.36 28.51
N GLY A 296 -18.30 12.98 29.57
CA GLY A 296 -18.77 12.86 30.93
C GLY A 296 -20.09 13.57 31.21
N GLY A 297 -20.78 13.05 32.22
CA GLY A 297 -21.84 13.68 32.98
C GLY A 297 -21.69 13.22 34.44
N ASN A 298 -21.58 14.20 35.33
CA ASN A 298 -21.09 14.12 36.70
C ASN A 298 -22.24 13.86 37.70
N THR A 299 -22.08 12.91 38.64
CA THR A 299 -22.63 13.00 40.01
C THR A 299 -21.94 12.02 40.98
N ASN A 300 -20.89 12.54 41.63
CA ASN A 300 -20.57 12.54 43.06
C ASN A 300 -20.68 11.29 43.98
N LYS A 301 -19.61 11.20 44.81
CA LYS A 301 -19.37 10.46 46.07
C LYS A 301 -18.92 9.00 45.88
N SER A 302 -17.80 8.51 46.40
CA SER A 302 -16.94 8.99 47.50
C SER A 302 -15.62 8.18 47.55
N ARG A 303 -14.50 8.91 47.80
CA ARG A 303 -13.35 8.54 48.67
C ARG A 303 -12.39 7.39 48.25
N THR A 304 -11.23 7.79 47.68
CA THR A 304 -9.81 7.36 47.91
C THR A 304 -9.56 5.91 48.34
N GLN A 305 -8.86 5.00 47.62
CA GLN A 305 -7.42 4.87 47.23
C GLN A 305 -7.07 3.34 47.28
N PRO A 306 -5.88 2.87 46.85
CA PRO A 306 -5.43 2.50 45.50
C PRO A 306 -5.63 1.01 45.15
N LEU A 307 -5.67 0.68 43.85
CA LEU A 307 -5.88 -0.67 43.32
C LEU A 307 -4.54 -1.30 42.88
N GLY A 308 -3.98 -2.16 43.74
CA GLY A 308 -3.10 -3.25 43.32
C GLY A 308 -3.96 -4.46 42.98
N THR A 309 -3.96 -4.87 41.71
CA THR A 309 -4.76 -5.99 41.20
C THR A 309 -4.11 -7.33 41.53
N ASN A 310 -4.54 -7.96 42.62
CA ASN A 310 -4.53 -9.41 42.77
C ASN A 310 -6.00 -9.87 42.78
N ALA A 311 -6.44 -10.50 41.69
CA ALA A 311 -7.76 -11.11 41.60
C ALA A 311 -7.76 -12.43 42.39
N THR A 312 -8.00 -12.37 43.70
CA THR A 312 -8.39 -13.52 44.50
C THR A 312 -9.86 -13.82 44.20
N SER A 313 -10.13 -14.96 43.56
CA SER A 313 -11.47 -15.55 43.54
C SER A 313 -11.87 -15.90 44.96
N GLN A 314 -12.80 -15.14 45.54
CA GLN A 314 -13.46 -15.53 46.78
C GLN A 314 -14.33 -16.75 46.49
N VAL A 315 -13.91 -17.91 46.98
CA VAL A 315 -14.77 -19.09 47.11
C VAL A 315 -15.76 -18.80 48.22
N ASP A 316 -17.04 -18.88 47.88
CA ASP A 316 -18.18 -18.68 48.77
C ASP A 316 -18.08 -19.63 49.98
N ARG A 317 -17.98 -19.05 51.18
CA ARG A 317 -17.85 -19.80 52.44
C ARG A 317 -19.21 -20.37 52.82
N THR A 318 -19.49 -21.60 52.42
CA THR A 318 -20.51 -22.40 53.11
C THR A 318 -19.98 -22.79 54.49
N HIS A 319 -20.66 -22.29 55.52
CA HIS A 319 -20.33 -22.42 56.93
C HIS A 319 -20.49 -23.88 57.39
N ARG A 320 -19.46 -24.72 57.22
CA ARG A 320 -19.41 -26.05 57.86
C ARG A 320 -18.61 -25.94 59.15
N ARG A 321 -19.24 -26.22 60.30
CA ARG A 321 -18.57 -26.29 61.61
C ARG A 321 -17.44 -27.32 61.53
N ILE A 322 -16.24 -26.93 61.93
CA ILE A 322 -15.07 -27.80 62.04
C ILE A 322 -14.77 -27.96 63.53
N ASP A 323 -14.61 -29.21 63.98
CA ASP A 323 -14.23 -29.58 65.34
C ASP A 323 -12.80 -29.13 65.67
N PRO A 324 -12.49 -28.81 66.95
CA PRO A 324 -11.27 -28.06 67.32
C PRO A 324 -9.96 -28.88 67.31
N ALA A 325 -9.93 -30.11 66.77
CA ALA A 325 -8.76 -30.99 66.82
C ALA A 325 -8.36 -31.58 65.45
N GLY A 326 -8.46 -30.79 64.38
CA GLY A 326 -8.00 -31.17 63.04
C GLY A 326 -6.85 -30.30 62.53
N ILE A 327 -5.78 -30.91 62.04
CA ILE A 327 -4.69 -30.20 61.34
C ILE A 327 -5.22 -29.74 59.98
N THR A 328 -5.20 -28.43 59.73
CA THR A 328 -5.57 -27.85 58.44
C THR A 328 -4.36 -27.78 57.51
N CYS A 329 -4.40 -28.49 56.39
CA CYS A 329 -3.34 -28.48 55.39
C CYS A 329 -3.73 -27.54 54.24
N HIS A 330 -3.05 -26.39 54.14
CA HIS A 330 -3.18 -25.49 53.00
C HIS A 330 -2.23 -25.94 51.89
N ARG A 331 -2.78 -26.37 50.75
CA ARG A 331 -1.99 -26.72 49.57
C ARG A 331 -2.19 -25.65 48.51
N THR A 332 -1.14 -24.87 48.28
CA THR A 332 -1.06 -23.89 47.19
C THR A 332 -0.57 -24.60 45.94
N TYR A 333 -1.25 -24.37 44.82
CA TYR A 333 -0.77 -24.78 43.50
C TYR A 333 -0.40 -23.52 42.72
N GLU A 334 0.77 -23.53 42.08
CA GLU A 334 1.15 -22.52 41.11
C GLU A 334 0.77 -23.05 39.73
N VAL A 335 -0.09 -22.31 39.01
CA VAL A 335 -0.53 -22.68 37.67
C VAL A 335 0.19 -21.79 36.69
N GLU A 336 1.20 -22.35 36.02
CA GLU A 336 1.94 -21.68 34.97
C GLU A 336 1.21 -21.87 33.63
N TYR A 337 0.63 -20.79 33.09
CA TYR A 337 0.00 -20.82 31.78
C TYR A 337 1.06 -20.69 30.70
N GLY A 338 1.39 -21.81 30.04
CA GLY A 338 2.14 -21.79 28.78
C GLY A 338 1.26 -21.26 27.66
N ASP A 339 1.76 -20.26 26.93
CA ASP A 339 1.06 -19.52 25.86
C ASP A 339 0.91 -20.36 24.58
N ASN A 340 0.31 -21.54 24.70
CA ASN A 340 -0.09 -22.38 23.59
C ASN A 340 -1.60 -22.57 23.62
N ASP A 341 -2.27 -22.02 22.60
CA ASP A 341 -3.67 -22.27 22.26
C ASP A 341 -4.00 -23.76 22.38
N GLU A 342 -4.77 -24.15 23.40
CA GLU A 342 -5.86 -25.14 23.35
C GLU A 342 -6.77 -24.97 24.59
N THR A 343 -7.60 -23.92 24.59
CA THR A 343 -8.81 -23.92 25.42
C THR A 343 -9.90 -24.73 24.73
N LEU A 344 -9.80 -26.06 24.75
CA LEU A 344 -10.95 -26.92 24.50
C LEU A 344 -10.76 -28.29 25.17
N LEU A 345 -11.75 -28.66 26.00
CA LEU A 345 -12.02 -30.01 26.53
C LEU A 345 -11.20 -30.51 27.73
N VAL A 346 -11.53 -30.01 28.93
CA VAL A 346 -11.59 -30.89 30.11
C VAL A 346 -13.03 -30.89 30.63
N HIS A 347 -13.70 -32.00 30.35
CA HIS A 347 -14.97 -32.38 30.96
C HIS A 347 -14.70 -32.59 32.46
N MET A 348 -15.14 -31.69 33.34
CA MET A 348 -15.16 -31.97 34.78
C MET A 348 -16.25 -33.01 35.05
N LYS A 349 -15.90 -34.30 35.02
CA LYS A 349 -16.82 -35.38 35.39
C LYS A 349 -16.24 -36.47 36.31
N ASP A 350 -15.10 -36.21 36.95
CA ASP A 350 -14.45 -37.19 37.86
C ASP A 350 -14.27 -36.69 39.31
N LEU A 351 -15.04 -35.69 39.76
CA LEU A 351 -15.02 -35.29 41.17
C LEU A 351 -16.19 -35.81 42.01
N ASP A 352 -17.06 -36.64 41.43
CA ASP A 352 -17.99 -37.43 42.21
C ASP A 352 -17.54 -38.88 42.24
N ARG A 353 -17.32 -39.39 43.46
CA ARG A 353 -17.29 -40.81 43.83
C ARG A 353 -15.93 -41.54 43.78
N LYS A 354 -15.09 -41.28 44.78
CA LYS A 354 -14.44 -42.31 45.63
C LYS A 354 -13.45 -41.67 46.62
N SER A 355 -13.93 -41.38 47.84
CA SER A 355 -13.12 -41.58 49.04
C SER A 355 -14.04 -41.64 50.27
N ALA A 356 -14.81 -42.72 50.32
CA ALA A 356 -15.41 -43.22 51.54
C ALA A 356 -15.05 -44.71 51.59
N ALA A 357 -13.84 -44.99 52.04
CA ALA A 357 -13.43 -46.33 52.46
C ALA A 357 -12.38 -46.16 53.56
N THR A 358 -12.86 -46.27 54.77
CA THR A 358 -12.11 -46.42 56.01
C THR A 358 -11.27 -47.69 55.95
N THR A 359 -9.97 -47.61 56.16
CA THR A 359 -9.20 -48.72 56.76
C THR A 359 -8.12 -48.15 57.65
N SER A 360 -8.26 -48.46 58.94
CA SER A 360 -7.28 -48.22 59.99
C SER A 360 -6.09 -49.15 59.76
N GLU A 361 -4.86 -48.63 59.77
CA GLU A 361 -3.71 -49.41 60.23
C GLU A 361 -2.64 -48.45 60.76
N ALA A 362 -2.40 -48.55 62.07
CA ALA A 362 -1.34 -47.87 62.76
C ALA A 362 0.00 -48.54 62.44
N ARG A 363 1.02 -47.75 62.08
CA ARG A 363 2.41 -48.18 62.21
C ARG A 363 3.29 -47.00 62.58
N SER A 364 3.61 -46.93 63.86
CA SER A 364 4.75 -46.23 64.44
C SER A 364 6.05 -46.80 63.90
N GLU A 365 6.95 -45.95 63.41
CA GLU A 365 8.40 -46.21 63.45
C GLU A 365 9.16 -44.88 63.40
N VAL A 366 9.92 -44.65 64.47
CA VAL A 366 10.89 -43.58 64.71
C VAL A 366 12.19 -43.97 64.01
N SER A 367 12.90 -43.02 63.38
CA SER A 367 14.34 -43.15 63.07
C SER A 367 14.99 -41.80 62.77
N VAL A 368 15.74 -41.34 63.78
CA VAL A 368 16.96 -40.49 63.82
C VAL A 368 16.96 -39.14 63.11
#